data_AF-A0A7R9FQ75-F1
#
_entry.id   AF-A0A7R9FQ75-F1
#
_cell.length_a   1.000
_cell.length_b   1.000
_cell.length_c   1.000
_cell.angle_alpha   90.00
_cell.angle_beta   90.00
_cell.angle_gamma   90.00
#
_symmetry.space_group_name_H-M   'P 1'
#
loop_
_entity.id
_entity.type
_entity.pdbx_description
1 polymer ?
#
loop_
_entity_poly.entity_id
_entity_poly.type
_entity_poly.pdbx_seq_one_letter_code
_entity_poly.pdbx_strand_id
1 'polypeptide(L)'
;MGPAAGKLYLEWARFGCFYKPQPLDLIRNYFGEEVGFYFTWLGFYTKMLLIAAIPGVICFLYGITTISLQNNIPSQDICDENGPGNFTMCPVCDHVCPFKKLKESCFYSKITFVFDHEATMIFSVIMSVWATMFLKFWKRKQAVLDWNWDIEHLKDEEEPRPEYKAKAKEIRKEMYHEEPYIPGWHRCGKFSITASLIFILLLLVMGAVFGMVVYRITIIAALNTCRIYEIKTHPRIFASFSAAIMNLIVIQFFNWGQLYSHPGEKEARQSFRYDPCGPVGCLLELSIQLFVFIVIKQIFQIMWGLIAPEESEQAVLLTWPRKNGAQRIGARGVREEAVQKT
;
A
#
# COMPACT_ATOMS: atom_id res chain seq x y z
N MET A 1 31.21 -17.16 1.79
CA MET A 1 30.35 -16.47 2.78
C MET A 1 31.10 -16.39 4.09
N GLY A 2 31.14 -15.22 4.75
CA GLY A 2 31.71 -15.11 6.09
C GLY A 2 30.91 -15.94 7.12
N PRO A 3 31.51 -16.32 8.26
CA PRO A 3 30.86 -17.16 9.27
C PRO A 3 29.56 -16.55 9.82
N ALA A 4 29.48 -15.22 9.91
CA ALA A 4 28.27 -14.51 10.33
C ALA A 4 27.13 -14.60 9.29
N ALA A 5 27.45 -14.51 7.99
CA ALA A 5 26.46 -14.59 6.91
C ALA A 5 25.85 -16.01 6.80
N GLY A 6 26.68 -17.04 6.94
CA GLY A 6 26.22 -18.43 6.95
C GLY A 6 25.29 -18.73 8.13
N LYS A 7 25.62 -18.21 9.32
CA LYS A 7 24.76 -18.32 10.52
C LYS A 7 23.41 -17.61 10.31
N LEU A 8 23.43 -16.41 9.74
CA LEU A 8 22.21 -15.63 9.47
C LEU A 8 21.28 -16.35 8.48
N TYR A 9 21.84 -16.98 7.44
CA TYR A 9 21.06 -17.75 6.47
C TYR A 9 20.39 -18.99 7.09
N LEU A 10 21.10 -19.70 7.96
CA LEU A 10 20.59 -20.90 8.63
C LEU A 10 19.53 -20.61 9.70
N GLU A 11 19.68 -19.49 10.43
CA GLU A 11 18.79 -19.16 11.54
C GLU A 11 17.56 -18.32 11.13
N TRP A 12 17.67 -17.50 10.09
CA TRP A 12 16.65 -16.50 9.76
C TRP A 12 16.25 -16.43 8.27
N ALA A 13 17.19 -16.29 7.34
CA ALA A 13 16.86 -15.98 5.93
C ALA A 13 16.40 -17.18 5.08
N ARG A 14 16.02 -18.30 5.71
CA ARG A 14 15.51 -19.51 5.05
C ARG A 14 14.00 -19.61 5.26
N PHE A 15 13.24 -19.93 4.20
CA PHE A 15 11.78 -20.07 4.28
C PHE A 15 11.30 -21.02 5.39
N GLY A 16 12.06 -22.08 5.70
CA GLY A 16 11.75 -23.03 6.77
C GLY A 16 11.94 -22.50 8.20
N CYS A 17 12.42 -21.26 8.39
CA CYS A 17 12.66 -20.66 9.71
C CYS A 17 11.65 -19.56 10.07
N PHE A 18 10.54 -19.42 9.33
CA PHE A 18 9.53 -18.36 9.54
C PHE A 18 8.91 -18.32 10.95
N TYR A 19 8.87 -19.46 11.65
CA TYR A 19 8.31 -19.57 13.00
C TYR A 19 9.29 -19.14 14.12
N LYS A 20 10.59 -19.04 13.82
CA LYS A 20 11.61 -18.68 14.80
C LYS A 20 11.59 -17.18 15.07
N PRO A 21 11.90 -16.74 16.31
CA PRO A 21 12.06 -15.32 16.57
C PRO A 21 13.25 -14.76 15.79
N GLN A 22 13.10 -13.52 15.33
CA GLN A 22 14.13 -12.86 14.54
C GLN A 22 15.35 -12.47 15.40
N PRO A 23 16.59 -12.82 14.98
CA PRO A 23 17.82 -12.46 15.71
C PRO A 23 18.24 -11.02 15.39
N LEU A 24 17.63 -10.04 16.07
CA LEU A 24 17.81 -8.61 15.78
C LEU A 24 19.26 -8.13 15.94
N ASP A 25 19.94 -8.56 17.00
CA ASP A 25 21.32 -8.12 17.27
C ASP A 25 22.30 -8.65 16.23
N LEU A 26 22.07 -9.86 15.70
CA LEU A 26 22.92 -10.44 14.65
C LEU A 26 22.72 -9.71 13.31
N ILE A 27 21.48 -9.36 12.98
CA ILE A 27 21.15 -8.55 11.78
C ILE A 27 21.80 -7.17 11.90
N ARG A 28 21.66 -6.52 13.06
CA ARG A 28 22.27 -5.22 13.34
C ARG A 28 23.79 -5.26 13.20
N ASN A 29 24.45 -6.24 13.80
CA ASN A 29 25.90 -6.34 13.77
C ASN A 29 26.44 -6.65 12.36
N TYR A 30 25.64 -7.26 11.48
CA TYR A 30 26.04 -7.60 10.11
C TYR A 30 25.71 -6.50 9.10
N PHE A 31 24.50 -5.92 9.13
CA PHE A 31 24.02 -4.93 8.16
C PHE A 31 24.04 -3.48 8.65
N GLY A 32 24.22 -3.25 9.95
CA GLY A 32 24.10 -1.94 10.58
C GLY A 32 22.70 -1.66 11.16
N GLU A 33 22.60 -0.54 11.86
CA GLU A 33 21.43 -0.16 12.64
C GLU A 33 20.24 0.26 11.79
N GLU A 34 20.47 0.92 10.65
CA GLU A 34 19.40 1.34 9.73
C GLU A 34 18.59 0.14 9.21
N VAL A 35 19.30 -0.90 8.75
CA VAL A 35 18.69 -2.17 8.29
C VAL A 35 18.09 -2.95 9.46
N GLY A 36 18.76 -2.95 10.61
CA GLY A 36 18.25 -3.56 11.85
C GLY A 36 16.90 -2.97 12.28
N PHE A 37 16.74 -1.64 12.20
CA PHE A 37 15.50 -0.95 12.55
C PHE A 37 14.35 -1.29 11.60
N TYR A 38 14.61 -1.34 10.29
CA TYR A 38 13.62 -1.75 9.29
C TYR A 38 13.05 -3.13 9.61
N PHE A 39 13.93 -4.10 9.84
CA PHE A 39 13.52 -5.46 10.15
C PHE A 39 12.81 -5.58 11.51
N THR A 40 13.24 -4.79 12.49
CA THR A 40 12.57 -4.74 13.80
C THR A 40 11.15 -4.19 13.68
N TRP A 41 10.97 -3.13 12.89
CA TRP A 41 9.65 -2.57 12.58
C TRP A 41 8.76 -3.59 11.88
N LEU A 42 9.28 -4.24 10.83
CA LEU A 42 8.55 -5.24 10.07
C LEU A 42 8.09 -6.41 10.95
N GLY A 43 8.97 -6.92 11.81
CA GLY A 43 8.66 -7.98 12.75
C GLY A 43 7.61 -7.56 13.79
N PHE A 44 7.70 -6.33 14.31
CA PHE A 44 6.71 -5.79 15.24
C PHE A 44 5.34 -5.60 14.56
N TYR A 45 5.33 -5.03 13.35
CA TYR A 45 4.12 -4.82 12.56
C TYR A 45 3.41 -6.14 12.25
N THR A 46 4.14 -7.16 11.81
CA THR A 46 3.59 -8.50 11.53
C THR A 46 2.94 -9.12 12.78
N LYS A 47 3.58 -9.01 13.95
CA LYS A 47 3.03 -9.52 15.21
C LYS A 47 1.75 -8.78 15.63
N MET A 48 1.71 -7.46 15.48
CA MET A 48 0.52 -6.67 15.80
C MET A 48 -0.62 -6.89 14.79
N LEU A 49 -0.30 -7.11 13.51
CA LEU A 49 -1.27 -7.50 12.49
C LEU A 49 -1.90 -8.85 12.78
N LEU A 50 -1.12 -9.82 13.30
CA LEU A 50 -1.67 -11.12 13.69
C LEU A 50 -2.76 -10.96 14.76
N ILE A 51 -2.57 -10.05 15.72
CA ILE A 51 -3.59 -9.73 16.74
C ILE A 51 -4.83 -9.07 16.11
N ALA A 52 -4.65 -8.16 15.14
CA ALA A 52 -5.76 -7.55 14.41
C ALA A 52 -6.52 -8.52 13.49
N ALA A 53 -5.85 -9.55 12.98
CA ALA A 53 -6.46 -10.54 12.10
C ALA A 53 -7.51 -11.40 12.82
N ILE A 54 -7.34 -11.66 14.12
CA ILE A 54 -8.26 -12.47 14.92
C ILE A 54 -9.70 -11.93 14.89
N PRO A 55 -10.00 -10.68 15.31
CA PRO A 55 -11.36 -10.15 15.24
C PRO A 55 -11.87 -10.03 13.79
N GLY A 56 -10.99 -9.79 12.81
CA GLY A 56 -11.37 -9.76 11.40
C GLY A 56 -11.85 -11.13 10.88
N VAL A 57 -11.13 -12.21 11.21
CA VAL A 57 -11.52 -13.58 10.87
C VAL A 57 -12.80 -13.98 11.57
N ILE A 58 -12.96 -13.64 12.86
CA ILE A 58 -14.19 -13.92 13.61
C ILE A 58 -15.39 -13.22 12.96
N CYS A 59 -15.26 -11.93 12.62
CA CYS A 59 -16.28 -11.14 11.93
C CYS A 59 -16.66 -11.78 10.57
N PHE A 60 -15.67 -12.19 9.79
CA PHE A 60 -15.91 -12.85 8.50
C PHE A 60 -16.61 -14.20 8.64
N LEU A 61 -16.18 -15.04 9.59
CA LEU A 61 -16.81 -16.34 9.88
C LEU A 61 -18.25 -16.17 10.40
N TYR A 62 -18.50 -15.14 11.21
CA TYR A 62 -19.85 -14.79 11.64
C TYR A 62 -20.75 -14.42 10.45
N GLY A 63 -20.26 -13.61 9.51
CA GLY A 63 -20.98 -13.29 8.27
C GLY A 63 -21.31 -14.53 7.42
N ILE A 64 -20.36 -15.46 7.26
CA ILE A 64 -20.57 -16.71 6.53
C ILE A 64 -21.60 -17.62 7.22
N THR A 65 -21.47 -17.82 8.53
CA THR A 65 -22.38 -18.71 9.28
C THR A 65 -23.80 -18.15 9.33
N THR A 66 -23.94 -16.83 9.38
CA THR A 66 -25.24 -16.15 9.45
C THR A 66 -25.89 -16.02 8.06
N ILE A 67 -25.16 -16.22 6.95
CA ILE A 67 -25.66 -16.02 5.56
C ILE A 67 -26.95 -16.78 5.23
N SER A 68 -27.14 -17.95 5.84
CA SER A 68 -28.28 -18.86 5.60
C SER A 68 -29.33 -18.80 6.71
N LEU A 69 -29.14 -17.96 7.73
CA LEU A 69 -30.07 -17.80 8.85
C LEU A 69 -31.22 -16.84 8.47
N GLN A 70 -32.36 -17.00 9.14
CA GLN A 70 -33.59 -16.23 8.92
C GLN A 70 -33.51 -14.74 9.31
N ASN A 71 -32.38 -14.31 9.88
CA ASN A 71 -32.14 -12.93 10.29
C ASN A 71 -31.73 -12.01 9.11
N ASN A 72 -31.43 -12.56 7.93
CA ASN A 72 -30.99 -11.77 6.77
C ASN A 72 -32.17 -11.38 5.87
N ILE A 73 -33.15 -10.71 6.46
CA ILE A 73 -34.41 -10.31 5.78
C ILE A 73 -34.13 -9.68 4.40
N PRO A 74 -33.17 -8.73 4.23
CA PRO A 74 -32.92 -8.10 2.93
C PRO A 74 -32.43 -9.07 1.84
N SER A 75 -31.54 -10.00 2.19
CA SER A 75 -31.04 -11.00 1.22
C SER A 75 -32.08 -12.08 0.93
N GLN A 76 -32.92 -12.41 1.91
CA GLN A 76 -34.02 -13.37 1.73
C GLN A 76 -35.11 -12.80 0.83
N ASP A 77 -35.48 -11.53 1.01
CA ASP A 77 -36.44 -10.82 0.15
C ASP A 77 -35.98 -10.80 -1.32
N ILE A 78 -34.68 -10.54 -1.56
CA ILE A 78 -34.11 -10.54 -2.93
C ILE A 78 -34.13 -11.95 -3.55
N CYS A 79 -33.96 -12.99 -2.74
CA CYS A 79 -33.89 -14.38 -3.20
C CYS A 79 -35.25 -15.08 -3.30
N ASP A 80 -36.31 -14.55 -2.67
CA ASP A 80 -37.65 -15.13 -2.67
C ASP A 80 -38.38 -14.86 -3.99
N GLU A 81 -38.82 -15.92 -4.64
CA GLU A 81 -39.53 -15.87 -5.91
C GLU A 81 -41.04 -15.57 -5.76
N ASN A 82 -41.62 -15.87 -4.59
CA ASN A 82 -43.03 -15.57 -4.33
C ASN A 82 -43.22 -14.14 -3.80
N GLY A 83 -42.13 -13.50 -3.38
CA GLY A 83 -42.08 -12.13 -2.88
C GLY A 83 -41.42 -11.14 -3.86
N PRO A 84 -40.59 -10.21 -3.36
CA PRO A 84 -40.03 -9.13 -4.18
C PRO A 84 -38.97 -9.59 -5.19
N GLY A 85 -38.43 -10.82 -5.09
CA GLY A 85 -37.48 -11.35 -6.08
C GLY A 85 -38.07 -11.55 -7.48
N ASN A 86 -39.41 -11.61 -7.63
CA ASN A 86 -40.08 -11.64 -8.94
C ASN A 86 -40.29 -10.25 -9.55
N PHE A 87 -39.86 -9.17 -8.87
CA PHE A 87 -39.93 -7.83 -9.45
C PHE A 87 -39.00 -7.69 -10.65
N THR A 88 -39.57 -7.20 -11.74
CA THR A 88 -38.86 -6.90 -12.98
C THR A 88 -38.21 -5.53 -12.87
N MET A 89 -36.89 -5.49 -12.97
CA MET A 89 -36.12 -4.26 -12.88
C MET A 89 -36.02 -3.57 -14.24
N CYS A 90 -36.00 -2.24 -14.24
CA CYS A 90 -35.76 -1.46 -15.45
C CYS A 90 -34.36 -1.73 -16.01
N PRO A 91 -34.20 -1.82 -17.34
CA PRO A 91 -32.90 -1.94 -17.97
C PRO A 91 -32.09 -0.67 -17.70
N VAL A 92 -30.81 -0.87 -17.39
CA VAL A 92 -29.88 0.18 -16.96
C VAL A 92 -29.10 0.79 -18.14
N CYS A 93 -29.51 0.47 -19.36
CA CYS A 93 -28.84 0.85 -20.60
C CYS A 93 -29.75 1.75 -21.45
N ASP A 94 -29.15 2.63 -22.24
CA ASP A 94 -29.89 3.53 -23.14
C ASP A 94 -30.40 2.83 -24.43
N HIS A 95 -29.97 1.60 -24.70
CA HIS A 95 -30.39 0.80 -25.86
C HIS A 95 -31.27 -0.40 -25.47
N VAL A 96 -31.78 -1.16 -26.45
CA VAL A 96 -32.67 -2.31 -26.24
C VAL A 96 -31.97 -3.42 -25.45
N CYS A 97 -32.14 -3.45 -24.13
CA CYS A 97 -31.69 -4.53 -23.26
C CYS A 97 -32.87 -5.33 -22.71
N PRO A 98 -32.68 -6.62 -22.41
CA PRO A 98 -33.69 -7.42 -21.76
C PRO A 98 -33.93 -6.93 -20.33
N PHE A 99 -35.20 -6.92 -19.93
CA PHE A 99 -35.60 -6.75 -18.54
C PHE A 99 -35.09 -7.93 -17.71
N LYS A 100 -34.60 -7.65 -16.50
CA LYS A 100 -34.05 -8.67 -15.59
C LYS A 100 -34.90 -8.75 -14.32
N LYS A 101 -35.01 -9.95 -13.75
CA LYS A 101 -35.66 -10.15 -12.45
C LYS A 101 -34.70 -9.88 -11.31
N LEU A 102 -35.21 -9.36 -10.18
CA LEU A 102 -34.41 -9.08 -9.00
C LEU A 102 -33.71 -10.32 -8.42
N LYS A 103 -34.36 -11.50 -8.49
CA LYS A 103 -33.81 -12.80 -8.06
C LYS A 103 -32.46 -13.15 -8.72
N GLU A 104 -32.19 -12.69 -9.94
CA GLU A 104 -30.89 -12.91 -10.60
C GLU A 104 -29.73 -12.28 -9.82
N SER A 105 -30.00 -11.30 -8.94
CA SER A 105 -29.00 -10.66 -8.08
C SER A 105 -28.84 -11.32 -6.70
N CYS A 106 -29.54 -12.43 -6.43
CA CYS A 106 -29.53 -13.12 -5.12
C CYS A 106 -28.13 -13.53 -4.65
N PHE A 107 -27.31 -14.10 -5.53
CA PHE A 107 -25.93 -14.49 -5.20
C PHE A 107 -25.09 -13.28 -4.75
N TYR A 108 -25.22 -12.15 -5.45
CA TYR A 108 -24.52 -10.92 -5.12
C TYR A 108 -24.99 -10.33 -3.79
N SER A 109 -26.30 -10.39 -3.50
CA SER A 109 -26.85 -9.97 -2.20
C SER A 109 -26.26 -10.76 -1.04
N LYS A 110 -26.17 -12.09 -1.18
CA LYS A 110 -25.57 -12.96 -0.17
C LYS A 110 -24.10 -12.63 0.08
N ILE A 111 -23.33 -12.40 -0.97
CA ILE A 111 -21.90 -12.02 -0.81
C ILE A 111 -21.77 -10.65 -0.15
N THR A 112 -22.54 -9.65 -0.58
CA THR A 112 -22.50 -8.31 0.02
C THR A 112 -22.83 -8.36 1.51
N PHE A 113 -23.82 -9.17 1.92
CA PHE A 113 -24.15 -9.36 3.34
C PHE A 113 -22.97 -9.89 4.18
N VAL A 114 -22.15 -10.80 3.64
CA VAL A 114 -20.95 -11.28 4.37
C VAL A 114 -19.99 -10.13 4.69
N PHE A 115 -19.86 -9.16 3.78
CA PHE A 115 -19.00 -7.99 3.94
C PHE A 115 -19.68 -6.81 4.67
N ASP A 116 -21.01 -6.79 4.74
CA ASP A 116 -21.80 -5.68 5.28
C ASP A 116 -22.91 -6.23 6.20
N HIS A 117 -22.47 -6.70 7.37
CA HIS A 117 -23.34 -7.16 8.45
C HIS A 117 -23.02 -6.36 9.72
N GLU A 118 -23.91 -6.38 10.71
CA GLU A 118 -23.81 -5.55 11.92
C GLU A 118 -22.46 -5.64 12.67
N ALA A 119 -21.78 -6.79 12.65
CA ALA A 119 -20.49 -6.96 13.34
C ALA A 119 -19.32 -6.24 12.66
N THR A 120 -19.43 -5.83 11.39
CA THR A 120 -18.40 -5.03 10.72
C THR A 120 -18.29 -3.63 11.30
N MET A 121 -19.40 -3.08 11.81
CA MET A 121 -19.41 -1.79 12.53
C MET A 121 -18.55 -1.89 13.79
N ILE A 122 -18.70 -2.98 14.56
CA ILE A 122 -17.89 -3.26 15.76
C ILE A 122 -16.42 -3.45 15.37
N PHE A 123 -16.14 -4.18 14.29
CA PHE A 123 -14.79 -4.36 13.78
C PHE A 123 -14.11 -3.02 13.40
N SER A 124 -14.84 -2.07 12.82
CA SER A 124 -14.29 -0.75 12.46
C SER A 124 -13.79 0.04 13.67
N VAL A 125 -14.51 -0.04 14.80
CA VAL A 125 -14.09 0.56 16.08
C VAL A 125 -12.85 -0.13 16.61
N ILE A 126 -12.80 -1.47 16.58
CA ILE A 126 -11.63 -2.25 16.98
C ILE A 126 -10.40 -1.88 16.15
N MET A 127 -10.53 -1.71 14.83
CA MET A 127 -9.42 -1.31 13.95
C MET A 127 -8.92 0.10 14.24
N SER A 128 -9.83 1.03 14.58
CA SER A 128 -9.46 2.39 14.98
C SER A 128 -8.64 2.38 16.28
N VAL A 129 -9.09 1.61 17.28
CA VAL A 129 -8.35 1.42 18.53
C VAL A 129 -7.01 0.74 18.28
N TRP A 130 -6.99 -0.34 17.49
CA TRP A 130 -5.76 -1.06 17.14
C TRP A 130 -4.72 -0.15 16.49
N ALA A 131 -5.11 0.70 15.54
CA ALA A 131 -4.19 1.62 14.87
C ALA A 131 -3.51 2.59 15.87
N THR A 132 -4.27 3.13 16.82
CA THR A 132 -3.70 4.00 17.86
C THR A 132 -2.77 3.25 18.81
N MET A 133 -3.16 2.04 19.25
CA MET A 133 -2.33 1.17 20.09
C MET A 133 -1.03 0.78 19.38
N PHE A 134 -1.12 0.41 18.10
CA PHE A 134 0.04 0.06 17.26
C PHE A 134 1.07 1.19 17.25
N LEU A 135 0.66 2.42 16.96
CA LEU A 135 1.58 3.56 16.92
C LEU A 135 2.18 3.88 18.29
N LYS A 136 1.39 3.78 19.37
CA LYS A 136 1.88 4.03 20.74
C LYS A 136 2.90 2.97 21.18
N PHE A 137 2.60 1.69 20.93
CA PHE A 137 3.51 0.60 21.25
C PHE A 137 4.75 0.60 20.39
N TRP A 138 4.64 0.98 19.11
CA TRP A 138 5.80 1.18 18.26
C TRP A 138 6.71 2.29 18.81
N LYS A 139 6.16 3.46 19.16
CA LYS A 139 6.95 4.55 19.77
C LYS A 139 7.68 4.10 21.04
N ARG A 140 7.01 3.33 21.91
CA ARG A 140 7.64 2.74 23.10
C ARG A 140 8.77 1.77 22.73
N LYS A 141 8.53 0.88 21.77
CA LYS A 141 9.53 -0.11 21.35
C LYS A 141 10.74 0.56 20.68
N GLN A 142 10.50 1.59 19.87
CA GLN A 142 11.54 2.40 19.26
C GLN A 142 12.43 3.06 20.31
N ALA A 143 11.85 3.67 21.36
CA ALA A 143 12.62 4.28 22.44
C ALA A 143 13.50 3.26 23.20
N VAL A 144 12.98 2.06 23.46
CA VAL A 144 13.77 0.98 24.10
C VAL A 144 14.93 0.54 23.21
N LEU A 145 14.74 0.51 21.89
CA LEU A 145 15.79 0.14 20.95
C LEU A 145 16.83 1.25 20.81
N ASP A 146 16.40 2.51 20.75
CA ASP A 146 17.29 3.68 20.71
C ASP A 146 18.26 3.67 21.90
N TRP A 147 17.74 3.33 23.09
CA TRP A 147 18.54 3.13 24.31
C TRP A 147 19.44 1.89 24.24
N ASN A 148 18.88 0.71 23.94
CA ASN A 148 19.65 -0.54 23.93
C ASN A 148 20.74 -0.56 22.85
N TRP A 149 20.55 0.20 21.78
CA TRP A 149 21.49 0.27 20.67
C TRP A 149 22.40 1.50 20.74
N ASP A 150 22.21 2.37 21.74
CA ASP A 150 23.01 3.57 21.97
C ASP A 150 23.11 4.46 20.72
N ILE A 151 21.98 4.77 20.09
CA ILE A 151 21.93 5.48 18.79
C ILE A 151 21.76 6.99 18.95
N GLU A 152 21.59 7.47 20.20
CA GLU A 152 21.33 8.88 20.49
C GLU A 152 22.46 9.78 19.99
N HIS A 153 23.72 9.40 20.23
CA HIS A 153 24.89 10.17 19.81
C HIS A 153 25.06 10.26 18.28
N LEU A 154 24.58 9.26 17.53
CA LEU A 154 24.71 9.23 16.08
C LEU A 154 23.86 10.28 15.37
N LYS A 155 22.82 10.80 16.02
CA LYS A 155 21.97 11.86 15.47
C LYS A 155 22.66 13.21 15.51
N ASP A 156 23.43 13.47 16.57
CA ASP A 156 24.14 14.74 16.77
C ASP A 156 25.43 14.81 15.94
N GLU A 157 26.05 13.66 15.65
CA GLU A 157 27.25 13.56 14.79
C GLU A 157 26.95 13.53 13.28
N GLU A 158 25.67 13.63 12.86
CA GLU A 158 25.34 13.57 11.44
C GLU A 158 25.75 14.86 10.71
N GLU A 159 26.88 14.79 10.00
CA GLU A 159 27.38 15.94 9.25
C GLU A 159 26.36 16.46 8.23
N PRO A 160 26.14 17.79 8.16
CA PRO A 160 25.22 18.35 7.20
C PRO A 160 25.69 18.07 5.77
N ARG A 161 24.75 17.72 4.88
CA ARG A 161 25.02 17.34 3.49
C ARG A 161 25.97 18.34 2.81
N PRO A 162 27.01 17.89 2.08
CA PRO A 162 27.99 18.79 1.45
C PRO A 162 27.36 19.79 0.46
N GLU A 163 26.28 19.41 -0.24
CA GLU A 163 25.53 20.33 -1.10
C GLU A 163 24.85 21.47 -0.34
N TYR A 164 24.46 21.23 0.91
CA TYR A 164 23.86 22.24 1.79
C TYR A 164 24.96 23.16 2.33
N LYS A 165 26.09 22.60 2.79
CA LYS A 165 27.30 23.36 3.17
C LYS A 165 27.78 24.29 2.05
N ALA A 166 27.77 23.83 0.79
CA ALA A 166 28.16 24.63 -0.37
C ALA A 166 27.18 25.76 -0.73
N LYS A 167 25.89 25.63 -0.37
CA LYS A 167 24.84 26.61 -0.67
C LYS A 167 24.61 27.62 0.45
N ALA A 168 24.92 27.24 1.69
CA ALA A 168 24.80 28.10 2.84
C ALA A 168 25.92 29.14 2.85
N LYS A 169 25.55 30.41 2.65
CA LYS A 169 26.49 31.54 2.71
C LYS A 169 26.66 32.09 4.13
N GLU A 170 25.71 31.81 5.02
CA GLU A 170 25.72 32.25 6.41
C GLU A 170 25.98 31.07 7.34
N ILE A 171 26.67 31.33 8.46
CA ILE A 171 26.94 30.35 9.51
C ILE A 171 26.27 30.85 10.79
N ARG A 172 25.41 30.02 11.37
CA ARG A 172 24.84 30.23 12.70
C ARG A 172 25.79 29.57 13.70
N LYS A 173 26.33 30.35 14.64
CA LYS A 173 27.12 29.80 15.74
C LYS A 173 26.23 29.53 16.94
N GLU A 174 26.17 28.27 17.35
CA GLU A 174 25.72 27.88 18.69
C GLU A 174 26.93 27.57 19.58
N MET A 175 26.71 27.48 20.90
CA MET A 175 27.77 27.48 21.93
C MET A 175 28.84 26.40 21.72
N TYR A 176 28.51 25.29 21.04
CA TYR A 176 29.43 24.18 20.79
C TYR A 176 29.56 23.77 19.32
N HIS A 177 28.63 24.18 18.43
CA HIS A 177 28.61 23.75 17.02
C HIS A 177 28.31 24.93 16.08
N GLU A 178 28.98 24.93 14.94
CA GLU A 178 28.74 25.89 13.85
C GLU A 178 27.88 25.24 12.78
N GLU A 179 26.69 25.78 12.54
CA GLU A 179 25.75 25.24 11.57
C GLU A 179 25.54 26.17 10.37
N PRO A 180 25.67 25.67 9.13
CA PRO A 180 25.34 26.44 7.94
C PRO A 180 23.84 26.84 7.92
N TYR A 181 23.55 28.12 7.71
CA TYR A 181 22.19 28.66 7.71
C TYR A 181 21.78 29.21 6.35
N ILE A 182 20.57 28.89 5.90
CA ILE A 182 19.97 29.43 4.67
C ILE A 182 18.73 30.27 5.03
N PRO A 183 18.62 31.52 4.58
CA PRO A 183 17.49 32.41 4.92
C PRO A 183 16.13 31.88 4.43
N GLY A 184 15.09 32.14 5.22
CA GLY A 184 13.74 31.58 5.03
C GLY A 184 13.06 31.97 3.72
N TRP A 185 13.32 33.17 3.18
CA TRP A 185 12.70 33.66 1.94
C TRP A 185 13.00 32.78 0.72
N HIS A 186 14.21 32.22 0.63
CA HIS A 186 14.58 31.25 -0.42
C HIS A 186 13.88 29.89 -0.24
N ARG A 187 13.46 29.55 0.99
CA ARG A 187 12.67 28.35 1.26
C ARG A 187 11.23 28.55 0.79
N CYS A 188 10.63 29.70 1.03
CA CYS A 188 9.26 30.02 0.58
C CYS A 188 9.10 29.88 -0.94
N GLY A 189 10.04 30.39 -1.74
CA GLY A 189 10.02 30.22 -3.20
C GLY A 189 10.07 28.74 -3.65
N LYS A 190 10.92 27.93 -3.01
CA LYS A 190 11.01 26.49 -3.28
C LYS A 190 9.76 25.74 -2.87
N PHE A 191 9.18 26.07 -1.70
CA PHE A 191 7.91 25.50 -1.24
C PHE A 191 6.77 25.77 -2.22
N SER A 192 6.71 26.98 -2.80
CA SER A 192 5.70 27.31 -3.80
C SER A 192 5.83 26.48 -5.08
N ILE A 193 7.06 26.24 -5.55
CA ILE A 193 7.33 25.42 -6.74
C ILE A 193 6.98 23.95 -6.46
N THR A 194 7.41 23.40 -5.32
CA THR A 194 7.06 22.02 -4.93
C THR A 194 5.55 21.84 -4.72
N ALA A 195 4.89 22.83 -4.12
CA ALA A 195 3.43 22.80 -3.94
C ALA A 195 2.69 22.83 -5.28
N SER A 196 3.15 23.64 -6.23
CA SER A 196 2.59 23.69 -7.59
C SER A 196 2.75 22.36 -8.32
N LEU A 197 3.92 21.71 -8.20
CA LEU A 197 4.16 20.37 -8.78
C LEU A 197 3.27 19.29 -8.14
N ILE A 198 3.11 19.31 -6.83
CA ILE A 198 2.21 18.37 -6.12
C ILE A 198 0.77 18.60 -6.58
N PHE A 199 0.33 19.86 -6.71
CA PHE A 199 -1.01 20.18 -7.21
C PHE A 199 -1.24 19.65 -8.64
N ILE A 200 -0.26 19.81 -9.53
CA ILE A 200 -0.32 19.25 -10.89
C ILE A 200 -0.38 17.72 -10.85
N LEU A 201 0.42 17.07 -10.00
CA LEU A 201 0.39 15.61 -9.83
C LEU A 201 -0.97 15.14 -9.31
N LEU A 202 -1.58 15.85 -8.37
CA LEU A 202 -2.92 15.55 -7.87
C LEU A 202 -3.97 15.66 -9.00
N LEU A 203 -3.90 16.70 -9.83
CA LEU A 203 -4.78 16.83 -10.99
C LEU A 203 -4.57 15.68 -12.00
N LEU A 204 -3.34 15.25 -12.23
CA LEU A 204 -3.01 14.12 -13.10
C LEU A 204 -3.63 12.82 -12.55
N VAL A 205 -3.47 12.56 -11.26
CA VAL A 205 -4.06 11.37 -10.60
C VAL A 205 -5.58 11.40 -10.72
N MET A 206 -6.22 12.55 -10.47
CA MET A 206 -7.66 12.71 -10.64
C MET A 206 -8.08 12.44 -12.10
N GLY A 207 -7.31 12.90 -13.08
CA GLY A 207 -7.52 12.63 -14.50
C GLY A 207 -7.36 11.15 -14.88
N ALA A 208 -6.35 10.46 -14.33
CA ALA A 208 -6.14 9.03 -14.55
C ALA A 208 -7.27 8.19 -13.96
N VAL A 209 -7.72 8.52 -12.74
CA VAL A 209 -8.89 7.89 -12.11
C VAL A 209 -10.14 8.10 -12.97
N PHE A 210 -10.36 9.32 -13.46
CA PHE A 210 -11.46 9.60 -14.38
C PHE A 210 -11.36 8.79 -15.69
N GLY A 211 -10.17 8.70 -16.30
CA GLY A 211 -9.94 7.89 -17.50
C GLY A 211 -10.19 6.39 -17.27
N MET A 212 -9.80 5.88 -16.11
CA MET A 212 -10.09 4.51 -15.66
C MET A 212 -11.59 4.25 -15.52
N VAL A 213 -12.35 5.21 -15.00
CA VAL A 213 -13.82 5.12 -14.92
C VAL A 213 -14.43 5.08 -16.33
N VAL A 214 -13.98 5.95 -17.25
CA VAL A 214 -14.46 5.96 -18.64
C VAL A 214 -14.16 4.63 -19.34
N TYR A 215 -12.94 4.10 -19.20
CA TYR A 215 -12.57 2.79 -19.74
C TYR A 215 -13.47 1.66 -19.22
N ARG A 216 -13.81 1.69 -17.92
CA ARG A 216 -14.72 0.70 -17.33
C ARG A 216 -16.10 0.75 -17.98
N ILE A 217 -16.64 1.95 -18.19
CA ILE A 217 -17.95 2.16 -18.82
C ILE A 217 -17.96 1.63 -20.26
N THR A 218 -16.93 1.96 -21.06
CA THR A 218 -16.83 1.52 -22.46
C THR A 218 -16.70 0.01 -22.58
N ILE A 219 -15.93 -0.63 -21.68
CA ILE A 219 -15.81 -2.09 -21.63
C ILE A 219 -17.11 -2.76 -21.21
N ILE A 220 -17.84 -2.26 -20.20
CA ILE A 220 -19.16 -2.83 -19.83
C ILE A 220 -20.13 -2.77 -21.01
N ALA A 221 -20.19 -1.63 -21.71
CA ALA A 221 -21.01 -1.47 -22.89
C ALA A 221 -20.63 -2.47 -24.00
N ALA A 222 -19.33 -2.63 -24.28
CA ALA A 222 -18.83 -3.57 -25.27
C ALA A 222 -19.13 -5.04 -24.89
N LEU A 223 -18.90 -5.44 -23.63
CA LEU A 223 -19.13 -6.81 -23.15
C LEU A 223 -20.62 -7.20 -23.15
N ASN A 224 -21.53 -6.24 -22.95
CA ASN A 224 -22.97 -6.48 -23.08
C ASN A 224 -23.38 -6.80 -24.53
N THR A 225 -22.61 -6.32 -25.52
CA THR A 225 -22.81 -6.61 -26.95
C THR A 225 -22.05 -7.84 -27.46
N CYS A 226 -21.18 -8.44 -26.64
CA CYS A 226 -20.42 -9.64 -27.01
C CYS A 226 -21.34 -10.86 -27.24
N ARG A 227 -20.96 -11.69 -28.23
CA ARG A 227 -21.67 -12.94 -28.59
C ARG A 227 -21.33 -14.15 -27.72
N ILE A 228 -20.28 -14.07 -26.90
CA ILE A 228 -19.83 -15.17 -26.03
C ILE A 228 -20.74 -15.23 -24.79
N TYR A 229 -21.44 -16.35 -24.61
CA TYR A 229 -22.45 -16.53 -23.55
C TYR A 229 -21.89 -16.32 -22.13
N GLU A 230 -20.72 -16.91 -21.82
CA GLU A 230 -20.03 -16.80 -20.52
C GLU A 230 -19.77 -15.35 -20.08
N ILE A 231 -19.30 -14.50 -21.01
CA ILE A 231 -18.93 -13.10 -20.76
C ILE A 231 -20.19 -12.23 -20.62
N LYS A 232 -21.24 -12.55 -21.37
CA LYS A 232 -22.53 -11.84 -21.36
C LYS A 232 -23.33 -12.10 -20.09
N THR A 233 -23.12 -13.24 -19.42
CA THR A 233 -23.79 -13.59 -18.17
C THR A 233 -23.26 -12.75 -16.99
N HIS A 234 -21.96 -12.43 -16.96
CA HIS A 234 -21.32 -11.70 -15.86
C HIS A 234 -20.42 -10.51 -16.30
N PRO A 235 -20.92 -9.57 -17.12
CA PRO A 235 -20.11 -8.49 -17.70
C PRO A 235 -19.48 -7.57 -16.64
N ARG A 236 -20.11 -7.44 -15.47
CA ARG A 236 -19.62 -6.62 -14.35
C ARG A 236 -18.40 -7.19 -13.66
N ILE A 237 -18.31 -8.51 -13.51
CA ILE A 237 -17.15 -9.17 -12.90
C ILE A 237 -15.96 -9.03 -13.84
N PHE A 238 -16.16 -9.32 -15.13
CA PHE A 238 -15.12 -9.16 -16.15
C PHE A 238 -14.67 -7.71 -16.31
N ALA A 239 -15.58 -6.73 -16.32
CA ALA A 239 -15.21 -5.32 -16.39
C ALA A 239 -14.50 -4.81 -15.14
N SER A 240 -14.87 -5.31 -13.96
CA SER A 240 -14.19 -4.95 -12.70
C SER A 240 -12.80 -5.57 -12.62
N PHE A 241 -12.66 -6.81 -13.11
CA PHE A 241 -11.38 -7.50 -13.20
C PHE A 241 -10.46 -6.87 -14.26
N SER A 242 -10.97 -6.54 -15.45
CA SER A 242 -10.21 -5.85 -16.49
C SER A 242 -9.85 -4.42 -16.09
N ALA A 243 -10.75 -3.69 -15.41
CA ALA A 243 -10.42 -2.38 -14.85
C ALA A 243 -9.39 -2.48 -13.72
N ALA A 244 -9.46 -3.49 -12.86
CA ALA A 244 -8.44 -3.70 -11.82
C ALA A 244 -7.06 -4.05 -12.43
N ILE A 245 -7.03 -4.88 -13.47
CA ILE A 245 -5.82 -5.19 -14.23
C ILE A 245 -5.28 -3.96 -14.95
N MET A 246 -6.13 -3.17 -15.61
CA MET A 246 -5.72 -1.93 -16.27
C MET A 246 -5.23 -0.89 -15.26
N ASN A 247 -5.86 -0.77 -14.09
CA ASN A 247 -5.35 0.05 -12.99
C ASN A 247 -3.97 -0.42 -12.53
N LEU A 248 -3.77 -1.74 -12.39
CA LEU A 248 -2.47 -2.31 -12.03
C LEU A 248 -1.42 -2.04 -13.11
N ILE A 249 -1.77 -2.20 -14.39
CA ILE A 249 -0.90 -1.92 -15.54
C ILE A 249 -0.56 -0.43 -15.61
N VAL A 250 -1.54 0.45 -15.42
CA VAL A 250 -1.36 1.90 -15.41
C VAL A 250 -0.46 2.33 -14.26
N ILE A 251 -0.66 1.79 -13.05
CA ILE A 251 0.21 2.05 -11.90
C ILE A 251 1.63 1.54 -12.18
N GLN A 252 1.79 0.33 -12.72
CA GLN A 252 3.10 -0.23 -13.07
C GLN A 252 3.79 0.56 -14.18
N PHE A 253 3.02 1.04 -15.17
CA PHE A 253 3.47 1.87 -16.28
C PHE A 253 3.86 3.28 -15.82
N PHE A 254 3.08 3.94 -14.94
CA PHE A 254 3.47 5.22 -14.34
C PHE A 254 4.72 5.09 -13.45
N ASN A 255 4.90 3.94 -12.80
CA ASN A 255 6.09 3.64 -12.02
C ASN A 255 7.33 3.38 -12.91
N TRP A 256 7.12 2.91 -14.15
CA TRP A 256 8.17 2.71 -15.16
C TRP A 256 8.43 3.98 -16.02
N GLY A 257 7.43 4.85 -16.15
CA GLY A 257 7.34 5.92 -17.13
C GLY A 257 7.63 7.33 -16.60
N GLN A 258 8.70 7.51 -15.83
CA GLN A 258 9.26 8.84 -15.58
C GLN A 258 10.08 9.32 -16.80
N LEU A 259 9.46 9.46 -17.97
CA LEU A 259 10.07 10.16 -19.11
C LEU A 259 8.99 10.79 -20.01
N TYR A 260 8.93 12.11 -19.93
CA TYR A 260 8.48 13.11 -20.93
C TYR A 260 7.46 12.68 -22.01
N SER A 261 6.31 13.36 -22.06
CA SER A 261 5.78 13.92 -23.32
C SER A 261 4.61 14.90 -23.15
N HIS A 262 4.54 15.85 -24.09
CA HIS A 262 3.69 17.04 -24.16
C HIS A 262 2.30 16.80 -24.81
N PRO A 263 1.32 17.71 -24.65
CA PRO A 263 -0.12 17.46 -24.92
C PRO A 263 -0.73 18.26 -26.10
N GLY A 264 -1.85 17.75 -26.64
CA GLY A 264 -2.85 18.44 -27.48
C GLY A 264 -3.78 17.41 -28.14
N GLU A 265 -5.11 17.51 -28.28
CA GLU A 265 -6.09 18.58 -28.05
C GLU A 265 -7.53 17.96 -27.96
N LYS A 266 -8.33 18.53 -27.05
CA LYS A 266 -9.79 18.78 -26.87
C LYS A 266 -10.75 18.44 -28.03
N GLU A 267 -12.06 18.20 -27.92
CA GLU A 267 -13.18 18.37 -26.95
C GLU A 267 -14.34 17.49 -27.49
N ALA A 268 -15.31 17.00 -26.72
CA ALA A 268 -16.59 17.68 -26.52
C ALA A 268 -17.53 16.86 -25.62
N ARG A 269 -18.49 17.58 -25.04
CA ARG A 269 -19.23 17.35 -23.81
C ARG A 269 -20.71 17.27 -24.13
N GLN A 270 -21.43 16.22 -23.72
CA GLN A 270 -22.85 16.34 -23.32
C GLN A 270 -23.45 15.09 -22.65
N SER A 271 -24.31 15.37 -21.66
CA SER A 271 -25.22 14.49 -20.90
C SER A 271 -24.63 13.60 -19.81
N PHE A 272 -24.52 14.22 -18.64
CA PHE A 272 -24.22 13.64 -17.34
C PHE A 272 -25.38 12.76 -16.86
N ARG A 273 -25.16 11.45 -16.69
CA ARG A 273 -26.10 10.56 -15.99
C ARG A 273 -25.31 9.65 -15.05
N TYR A 274 -25.61 9.77 -13.75
CA TYR A 274 -24.97 9.10 -12.61
C TYR A 274 -24.85 7.58 -12.79
N ASP A 275 -23.75 7.00 -12.31
CA ASP A 275 -23.53 5.56 -12.24
C ASP A 275 -24.70 4.86 -11.50
N PRO A 276 -25.45 3.98 -12.16
CA PRO A 276 -26.46 3.18 -11.50
C PRO A 276 -25.76 2.03 -10.77
N CYS A 277 -25.55 2.18 -9.45
CA CYS A 277 -25.25 1.02 -8.61
C CYS A 277 -26.31 -0.07 -8.86
N GLY A 278 -25.89 -1.34 -8.84
CA GLY A 278 -26.83 -2.46 -8.90
C GLY A 278 -27.80 -2.44 -7.71
N PRO A 279 -28.85 -3.28 -7.71
CA PRO A 279 -29.85 -3.30 -6.64
C PRO A 279 -29.31 -3.70 -5.26
N VAL A 280 -28.07 -4.19 -5.21
CA VAL A 280 -27.33 -4.61 -4.01
C VAL A 280 -26.27 -3.57 -3.60
N GLY A 281 -26.14 -2.45 -4.32
CA GLY A 281 -25.13 -1.41 -4.06
C GLY A 281 -23.76 -1.68 -4.71
N CYS A 282 -22.79 -0.81 -4.41
CA CYS A 282 -21.46 -0.81 -5.04
C CYS A 282 -20.32 -1.35 -4.12
N LEU A 283 -20.64 -1.77 -2.90
CA LEU A 283 -19.67 -2.21 -1.88
C LEU A 283 -18.88 -3.46 -2.29
N LEU A 284 -19.53 -4.41 -2.97
CA LEU A 284 -18.87 -5.61 -3.50
C LEU A 284 -17.83 -5.29 -4.58
N GLU A 285 -18.09 -4.26 -5.39
CA GLU A 285 -17.14 -3.85 -6.42
C GLU A 285 -15.88 -3.24 -5.79
N LEU A 286 -16.05 -2.43 -4.74
CA LEU A 286 -14.95 -1.85 -3.96
C LEU A 286 -14.14 -2.93 -3.23
N SER A 287 -14.81 -3.94 -2.64
CA SER A 287 -14.12 -5.01 -1.92
C SER A 287 -13.30 -5.89 -2.85
N ILE A 288 -13.79 -6.18 -4.06
CA ILE A 288 -13.02 -6.90 -5.10
C ILE A 288 -11.81 -6.07 -5.55
N GLN A 289 -11.98 -4.75 -5.77
CA GLN A 289 -10.87 -3.87 -6.15
C GLN A 289 -9.77 -3.87 -5.08
N LEU A 290 -10.13 -3.70 -3.81
CA LEU A 290 -9.19 -3.73 -2.69
C LEU A 290 -8.49 -5.08 -2.57
N PHE A 291 -9.21 -6.19 -2.72
CA PHE A 291 -8.63 -7.53 -2.70
C PHE A 291 -7.57 -7.71 -3.79
N VAL A 292 -7.87 -7.30 -5.03
CA VAL A 292 -6.91 -7.35 -6.14
C VAL A 292 -5.66 -6.53 -5.83
N PHE A 293 -5.81 -5.31 -5.31
CA PHE A 293 -4.67 -4.47 -4.95
C PHE A 293 -3.83 -5.02 -3.80
N ILE A 294 -4.46 -5.63 -2.78
CA ILE A 294 -3.75 -6.11 -1.59
C ILE A 294 -3.07 -7.45 -1.88
N VAL A 295 -3.74 -8.36 -2.59
CA VAL A 295 -3.27 -9.74 -2.76
C VAL A 295 -2.46 -9.91 -4.04
N ILE A 296 -3.01 -9.50 -5.19
CA ILE A 296 -2.37 -9.76 -6.50
C ILE A 296 -1.10 -8.93 -6.65
N LYS A 297 -1.13 -7.65 -6.24
CA LYS A 297 0.07 -6.81 -6.24
C LYS A 297 1.19 -7.43 -5.39
N GLN A 298 0.85 -7.90 -4.19
CA GLN A 298 1.83 -8.46 -3.26
C GLN A 298 2.45 -9.74 -3.82
N ILE A 299 1.63 -10.65 -4.38
CA ILE A 299 2.11 -11.89 -5.01
C ILE A 299 3.01 -11.56 -6.21
N PHE A 300 2.59 -10.64 -7.07
CA PHE A 300 3.39 -10.24 -8.23
C PHE A 300 4.74 -9.64 -7.82
N GLN A 301 4.77 -8.78 -6.81
CA GLN A 301 6.01 -8.18 -6.27
C GLN A 301 6.95 -9.24 -5.69
N ILE A 302 6.42 -10.21 -4.93
CA ILE A 302 7.22 -11.32 -4.39
C ILE A 302 7.78 -12.18 -5.54
N MET A 303 6.95 -12.52 -6.52
CA MET A 303 7.35 -13.33 -7.67
C MET A 303 8.41 -12.63 -8.52
N TRP A 304 8.23 -11.33 -8.80
CA TRP A 304 9.22 -10.52 -9.51
C TRP A 304 10.56 -10.47 -8.77
N GLY A 305 10.53 -10.24 -7.45
CA GLY A 305 11.73 -10.24 -6.62
C GLY A 305 12.47 -11.58 -6.55
N LEU A 306 11.78 -12.70 -6.78
CA LEU A 306 12.40 -14.04 -6.84
C LEU A 306 12.96 -14.38 -8.23
N ILE A 307 12.33 -13.90 -9.30
CA ILE A 307 12.70 -14.21 -10.69
C ILE A 307 13.84 -13.31 -11.17
N ALA A 308 13.84 -12.02 -10.80
CA ALA A 308 14.80 -11.02 -11.25
C ALA A 308 15.52 -10.34 -10.06
N PRO A 309 16.34 -11.07 -9.29
CA PRO A 309 17.06 -10.49 -8.15
C PRO A 309 18.05 -9.39 -8.58
N GLU A 310 18.66 -9.50 -9.76
CA GLU A 310 19.73 -8.62 -10.23
C GLU A 310 19.23 -7.21 -10.64
N GLU A 311 18.03 -7.09 -11.20
CA GLU A 311 17.39 -5.77 -11.43
C GLU A 311 16.96 -5.11 -10.10
N SER A 312 16.55 -5.90 -9.11
CA SER A 312 16.17 -5.37 -7.79
C SER A 312 17.38 -4.88 -6.99
N GLU A 313 18.53 -5.56 -7.06
CA GLU A 313 19.79 -5.09 -6.48
C GLU A 313 20.26 -3.79 -7.13
N GLN A 314 20.16 -3.67 -8.45
CA GLN A 314 20.51 -2.42 -9.14
C GLN A 314 19.58 -1.27 -8.77
N ALA A 315 18.27 -1.50 -8.62
CA ALA A 315 17.32 -0.48 -8.17
C ALA A 315 17.57 -0.02 -6.72
N VAL A 316 17.95 -0.94 -5.81
CA VAL A 316 18.32 -0.62 -4.43
C VAL A 316 19.69 0.07 -4.35
N LEU A 317 20.69 -0.38 -5.12
CA LEU A 317 22.03 0.23 -5.16
C LEU A 317 22.05 1.60 -5.86
N LEU A 318 21.11 1.86 -6.78
CA LEU A 318 20.94 3.17 -7.41
C LEU A 318 20.19 4.17 -6.52
N THR A 319 19.35 3.70 -5.59
CA THR A 319 18.63 4.56 -4.62
C THR A 319 19.40 4.78 -3.32
N TRP A 320 20.35 3.89 -2.99
CA TRP A 320 21.20 4.05 -1.82
C TRP A 320 22.42 4.94 -2.08
N PRO A 321 22.64 6.01 -1.30
CA PRO A 321 23.90 6.72 -1.34
C PRO A 321 25.01 5.79 -0.85
N ARG A 322 26.02 5.51 -1.69
CA ARG A 322 27.29 4.91 -1.26
C ARG A 322 27.91 5.79 -0.18
N LYS A 323 27.67 5.50 1.11
CA LYS A 323 28.62 5.91 2.15
C LYS A 323 29.85 5.02 1.95
N ASN A 324 30.91 5.61 1.40
CA ASN A 324 32.20 4.95 1.24
C ASN A 324 32.64 4.34 2.58
N GLY A 325 32.59 3.02 2.68
CA GLY A 325 33.02 2.24 3.85
C GLY A 325 34.53 2.20 4.06
N ALA A 326 35.25 3.29 3.78
CA ALA A 326 36.70 3.35 3.87
C ALA A 326 37.25 4.03 5.15
N GLN A 327 36.39 4.50 6.07
CA GLN A 327 36.87 5.37 7.16
C GLN A 327 36.65 4.84 8.59
N ARG A 328 35.99 3.69 8.79
CA ARG A 328 35.71 3.16 10.13
C ARG A 328 36.63 2.05 10.65
N ILE A 329 37.67 1.67 9.91
CA ILE A 329 38.71 0.73 10.39
C ILE A 329 39.97 1.48 10.87
N GLY A 330 40.15 2.76 10.50
CA GLY A 330 41.32 3.57 10.89
C GLY A 330 41.25 4.21 12.29
N ALA A 331 40.06 4.36 12.88
CA ALA A 331 39.89 5.08 14.15
C ALA A 331 40.06 4.21 15.41
N ARG A 332 40.08 2.88 15.27
CA ARG A 332 40.30 1.96 16.40
C ARG A 332 41.78 1.61 16.59
N GLY A 333 42.62 1.78 15.57
CA GLY A 333 44.08 1.55 15.66
C GLY A 333 44.90 2.74 16.17
N VAL A 334 44.37 3.96 16.17
CA VAL A 334 45.11 5.16 16.62
C VAL A 334 44.92 5.41 18.13
N ARG A 335 43.92 4.79 18.78
CA ARG A 335 43.67 5.00 20.23
C ARG A 335 44.51 4.10 21.14
N GLU A 336 45.13 3.04 20.63
CA GLU A 336 46.01 2.17 21.42
C GLU A 336 47.47 2.65 21.47
N GLU A 337 47.95 3.41 20.48
CA GLU A 337 49.32 3.96 20.52
C GLU A 337 49.46 5.23 21.39
N ALA A 338 48.37 5.90 21.74
CA ALA A 338 48.39 7.13 22.56
C ALA A 338 48.31 6.89 24.08
N VAL A 339 48.04 5.66 24.53
CA VAL A 339 47.94 5.31 25.98
C VAL A 339 49.25 4.70 26.51
N GLN A 340 50.24 4.44 25.65
CA GLN A 340 51.52 3.83 26.04
C GLN A 340 52.70 4.83 26.07
N LYS A 341 52.43 6.13 25.91
CA LYS A 341 53.40 7.23 26.07
C LYS A 341 52.81 8.38 26.91
N THR A 342 52.47 8.06 28.15
CA THR A 342 52.39 8.95 29.32
C THR A 342 52.48 8.05 30.53
#